data_AF-A0A7W3TSN5-F1
#
_entry.id   AF-A0A7W3TSN5-F1
#
_cell.length_a   1.000
_cell.length_b   1.000
_cell.length_c   1.000
_cell.angle_alpha   90.00
_cell.angle_beta   90.00
_cell.angle_gamma   90.00
#
_symmetry.space_group_name_H-M   'P 1'
#
loop_
_entity.id
_entity.type
_entity.pdbx_description
1 polymer ?
#
loop_
_entity_poly.entity_id
_entity_poly.type
_entity_poly.pdbx_seq_one_letter_code
_entity_poly.pdbx_strand_id
1 'polypeptide(L)'
;MLSAERLSQSYFEWYKKQISFDNITDNIVQIDLPFLDSFSDEIAIYAIELSNNKIKLTDDGWTLNNLEEHGVNIRRSKTRRKIFKNEIKSYGVAVSDDELSLTTSINNFPEAKHR
;
A
#
# COMPACT_ATOMS: atom_id res chain seq x y z
N MET A 1 9.09 0.63 35.07
CA MET A 1 9.76 1.87 34.59
C MET A 1 9.65 1.94 33.07
N LEU A 2 9.40 3.12 32.50
CA LEU A 2 9.27 3.32 31.04
C LEU A 2 10.65 3.12 30.37
N SER A 3 10.73 2.39 29.25
CA SER A 3 11.97 2.26 28.46
C SER A 3 11.66 2.15 26.97
N ALA A 4 12.58 2.63 26.13
CA ALA A 4 12.44 2.58 24.67
C ALA A 4 12.27 1.15 24.15
N GLU A 5 13.03 0.19 24.70
CA GLU A 5 12.94 -1.22 24.34
C GLU A 5 11.54 -1.81 24.65
N ARG A 6 10.98 -1.51 25.82
CA ARG A 6 9.63 -1.98 26.19
C ARG A 6 8.55 -1.38 25.30
N LEU A 7 8.67 -0.09 24.95
CA LEU A 7 7.74 0.57 24.03
C LEU A 7 7.84 -0.03 22.62
N SER A 8 9.06 -0.26 22.12
CA SER A 8 9.31 -0.89 20.82
C SER A 8 8.71 -2.30 20.76
N GLN A 9 9.02 -3.15 21.75
CA GLN A 9 8.49 -4.51 21.81
C GLN A 9 6.97 -4.53 21.88
N SER A 10 6.37 -3.69 22.73
CA SER A 10 4.92 -3.58 22.84
C SER A 10 4.26 -3.16 21.51
N TYR A 11 4.88 -2.25 20.77
CA TYR A 11 4.38 -1.80 19.48
C TYR A 11 4.43 -2.90 18.43
N PHE A 12 5.57 -3.59 18.28
CA PHE A 12 5.71 -4.66 17.29
C PHE A 12 4.82 -5.86 17.60
N GLU A 13 4.61 -6.19 18.88
CA GLU A 13 3.66 -7.22 19.29
C GLU A 13 2.21 -6.83 18.98
N TRP A 14 1.83 -5.58 19.21
CA TRP A 14 0.52 -5.07 18.82
C TRP A 14 0.36 -5.12 17.29
N TYR A 15 1.30 -4.53 16.54
CA TYR A 15 1.25 -4.47 15.08
C TYR A 15 1.12 -5.88 14.48
N LYS A 16 1.92 -6.85 14.94
CA LYS A 16 1.85 -8.24 14.49
C LYS A 16 0.50 -8.91 14.75
N LYS A 17 -0.21 -8.52 15.82
CA LYS A 17 -1.56 -9.03 16.15
C LYS A 17 -2.67 -8.36 15.33
N GLN A 18 -2.41 -7.21 14.72
CA GLN A 18 -3.44 -6.44 14.01
C GLN A 18 -3.32 -6.55 12.49
N ILE A 19 -2.10 -6.78 11.95
CA ILE A 19 -1.92 -7.07 10.53
C ILE A 19 -2.39 -8.49 10.19
N SER A 20 -3.11 -8.66 9.07
CA SER A 20 -3.52 -9.96 8.51
C SER A 20 -2.85 -10.20 7.15
N PHE A 21 -2.77 -11.48 6.78
CA PHE A 21 -2.29 -11.93 5.47
C PHE A 21 -3.17 -13.10 5.04
N ASP A 22 -3.92 -12.92 3.96
CA ASP A 22 -4.89 -13.90 3.48
C ASP A 22 -4.61 -14.26 2.02
N ASN A 23 -4.50 -15.57 1.73
CA ASN A 23 -4.34 -16.05 0.36
C ASN A 23 -5.69 -16.02 -0.34
N ILE A 24 -5.89 -15.06 -1.23
CA ILE A 24 -7.13 -14.95 -2.05
C ILE A 24 -7.11 -16.00 -3.16
N THR A 25 -5.94 -16.23 -3.73
CA THR A 25 -5.66 -17.30 -4.72
C THR A 25 -4.24 -17.82 -4.51
N ASP A 26 -3.81 -18.80 -5.30
CA ASP A 26 -2.46 -19.35 -5.23
C ASP A 26 -1.36 -18.30 -5.46
N ASN A 27 -1.64 -17.22 -6.20
CA ASN A 27 -0.66 -16.20 -6.57
C ASN A 27 -1.00 -14.79 -6.04
N ILE A 28 -2.03 -14.65 -5.20
CA ILE A 28 -2.46 -13.35 -4.65
C ILE A 28 -2.65 -13.44 -3.15
N VAL A 29 -1.95 -12.57 -2.42
CA VAL A 29 -2.08 -12.39 -0.98
C VAL A 29 -2.65 -11.00 -0.71
N GLN A 30 -3.77 -10.93 0.01
CA GLN A 30 -4.29 -9.70 0.59
C GLN A 30 -3.60 -9.44 1.94
N ILE A 31 -3.26 -8.18 2.20
CA ILE A 31 -2.55 -7.75 3.40
C ILE A 31 -3.32 -6.58 4.01
N ASP A 32 -4.11 -6.83 5.05
CA ASP A 32 -4.84 -5.76 5.73
C ASP A 32 -3.96 -5.12 6.80
N LEU A 33 -3.82 -3.80 6.71
CA LEU A 33 -3.02 -3.00 7.61
C LEU A 33 -3.85 -2.54 8.81
N PRO A 34 -3.23 -2.38 9.99
CA PRO A 34 -3.91 -1.90 11.19
C PRO A 34 -4.06 -0.37 11.21
N PHE A 35 -4.30 0.22 10.05
CA PHE A 35 -4.41 1.65 9.84
C PHE A 35 -5.69 1.93 9.06
N LEU A 36 -6.33 3.05 9.41
CA LEU A 36 -7.53 3.50 8.75
C LEU A 36 -7.20 4.58 7.72
N ASP A 37 -7.96 4.60 6.64
CA ASP A 37 -7.89 5.62 5.61
C ASP A 37 -8.76 6.87 5.93
N SER A 38 -8.95 7.76 4.95
CA SER A 38 -9.76 8.98 5.10
C SER A 38 -11.26 8.72 5.31
N PHE A 39 -11.78 7.54 4.96
CA PHE A 39 -13.16 7.13 5.25
C PHE A 39 -13.29 6.32 6.53
N SER A 40 -12.20 6.11 7.27
CA SER A 40 -12.13 5.23 8.43
C SER A 40 -12.28 3.74 8.09
N ASP A 41 -11.95 3.36 6.85
CA ASP A 41 -11.89 1.97 6.40
C ASP A 41 -10.47 1.40 6.57
N GLU A 42 -10.38 0.08 6.70
CA GLU A 42 -9.09 -0.63 6.77
C GLU A 42 -8.33 -0.52 5.43
N ILE A 43 -7.01 -0.36 5.51
CA ILE A 43 -6.16 -0.27 4.31
C ILE A 43 -5.70 -1.67 3.90
N ALA A 44 -6.12 -2.13 2.72
CA ALA A 44 -5.65 -3.37 2.12
C ALA A 44 -4.55 -3.11 1.06
N ILE A 45 -3.55 -4.00 1.02
CA ILE A 45 -2.56 -4.08 -0.06
C ILE A 45 -2.55 -5.50 -0.60
N TYR A 46 -2.52 -5.65 -1.92
CA TYR A 46 -2.42 -6.95 -2.58
C TYR A 46 -1.00 -7.19 -3.07
N ALA A 47 -0.45 -8.35 -2.71
CA ALA A 47 0.80 -8.86 -3.26
C ALA A 47 0.47 -9.95 -4.30
N ILE A 48 0.85 -9.69 -5.55
CA ILE A 48 0.63 -10.58 -6.68
C ILE A 48 1.97 -11.16 -7.13
N GLU A 49 2.10 -12.48 -7.12
CA GLU A 49 3.28 -13.16 -7.62
C GLU A 49 3.43 -12.96 -9.13
N LEU A 50 4.65 -12.63 -9.55
CA LEU A 50 5.06 -12.51 -10.94
C LEU A 50 6.19 -13.48 -11.24
N SER A 51 6.50 -13.65 -12.52
CA SER A 51 7.66 -14.44 -12.95
C SER A 51 9.00 -13.87 -12.44
N ASN A 52 10.01 -14.73 -12.38
CA ASN A 52 11.39 -14.36 -12.00
C ASN A 52 11.51 -13.83 -10.56
N ASN A 53 10.78 -14.42 -9.61
CA ASN A 53 10.85 -14.10 -8.18
C ASN A 53 10.53 -12.62 -7.88
N LYS A 54 9.60 -12.07 -8.65
CA LYS A 54 9.09 -10.71 -8.51
C LYS A 54 7.68 -10.73 -7.96
N ILE A 55 7.30 -9.64 -7.34
CA ILE A 55 5.94 -9.39 -6.86
C ILE A 55 5.49 -8.00 -7.31
N LYS A 56 4.21 -7.86 -7.63
CA LYS A 56 3.52 -6.57 -7.73
C LYS A 56 2.83 -6.32 -6.39
N LEU A 57 3.06 -5.14 -5.79
CA LEU A 57 2.23 -4.63 -4.71
C LEU A 57 1.25 -3.62 -5.30
N THR A 58 -0.02 -3.70 -4.92
CA THR A 58 -1.05 -2.80 -5.45
C THR A 58 -2.15 -2.51 -4.43
N ASP A 59 -2.79 -1.36 -4.58
CA ASP A 59 -3.96 -0.94 -3.79
C ASP A 59 -5.31 -1.28 -4.44
N ASP A 60 -5.30 -2.01 -5.56
CA ASP A 60 -6.52 -2.40 -6.32
C ASP A 60 -7.40 -1.18 -6.69
N GLY A 61 -6.77 -0.02 -6.86
CA GLY A 61 -7.42 1.23 -7.25
C GLY A 61 -8.14 1.98 -6.13
N TRP A 62 -8.06 1.48 -4.89
CA TRP A 62 -8.69 2.09 -3.72
C TRP A 62 -8.33 3.58 -3.57
N THR A 63 -7.04 3.93 -3.64
CA THR A 63 -6.60 5.30 -3.36
C THR A 63 -7.16 6.30 -4.36
N LEU A 64 -7.16 5.96 -5.65
CA LEU A 64 -7.67 6.85 -6.69
C LEU A 64 -9.19 7.00 -6.61
N ASN A 65 -9.92 5.91 -6.36
CA ASN A 65 -11.36 5.94 -6.16
C ASN A 65 -11.72 6.82 -4.95
N ASN A 66 -11.06 6.60 -3.81
CA ASN A 66 -11.26 7.36 -2.58
C ASN A 66 -11.05 8.87 -2.78
N LEU A 67 -10.00 9.25 -3.51
CA LEU A 67 -9.73 10.63 -3.87
C LEU A 67 -10.83 11.22 -4.75
N GLU A 68 -11.32 10.48 -5.74
CA GLU A 68 -12.42 10.94 -6.59
C GLU A 68 -13.72 11.13 -5.80
N GLU A 69 -14.04 10.24 -4.85
CA GLU A 69 -15.19 10.35 -3.96
C GLU A 69 -15.10 11.57 -3.03
N HIS A 70 -13.89 11.94 -2.59
CA HIS A 70 -13.62 13.20 -1.89
C HIS A 70 -13.63 14.44 -2.81
N GLY A 71 -13.98 14.30 -4.09
CA GLY A 71 -14.01 15.40 -5.06
C GLY A 71 -12.63 15.81 -5.59
N VAL A 72 -11.58 15.05 -5.27
CA VAL A 72 -10.21 15.26 -5.76
C VAL A 72 -10.04 14.55 -7.09
N ASN A 73 -10.68 15.09 -8.14
CA ASN A 73 -10.47 14.57 -9.48
C ASN A 73 -9.07 14.98 -10.00
N ILE A 74 -8.14 14.02 -10.03
CA ILE A 74 -6.77 14.21 -10.51
C ILE A 74 -6.76 14.46 -12.02
N ARG A 75 -7.58 13.72 -12.78
CA ARG A 75 -7.58 13.69 -14.25
C ARG A 75 -7.97 15.04 -14.88
N ARG A 76 -8.91 15.77 -14.24
CA ARG A 76 -9.47 17.03 -14.75
C ARG A 76 -8.54 18.26 -14.66
N SER A 77 -7.41 18.18 -13.95
CA SER A 77 -6.49 19.33 -13.80
C SER A 77 -5.06 18.99 -14.21
N LYS A 78 -4.48 19.75 -15.14
CA LYS A 78 -3.07 19.59 -15.57
C LYS A 78 -2.11 19.68 -14.37
N THR A 79 -2.35 20.61 -13.46
CA THR A 79 -1.53 20.82 -12.26
C THR A 79 -1.65 19.64 -11.30
N ARG A 80 -2.88 19.17 -11.01
CA ARG A 80 -3.09 18.01 -10.13
C ARG A 80 -2.43 16.76 -10.68
N ARG A 81 -2.59 16.48 -11.97
CA ARG A 81 -1.89 15.35 -12.63
C ARG A 81 -0.38 15.46 -12.52
N LYS A 82 0.18 16.66 -12.66
CA LYS A 82 1.64 16.87 -12.54
C LYS A 82 2.12 16.60 -11.11
N ILE A 83 1.41 17.14 -10.11
CA ILE A 83 1.72 16.89 -8.69
C ILE A 83 1.63 15.39 -8.41
N PHE A 84 0.49 14.78 -8.70
CA PHE A 84 0.26 13.35 -8.50
C PHE A 84 1.34 12.48 -9.15
N LYS A 85 1.67 12.73 -10.43
CA LYS A 85 2.73 11.97 -11.13
C LYS A 85 4.11 12.16 -10.50
N ASN A 86 4.42 13.35 -10.00
CA ASN A 86 5.69 13.61 -9.32
C ASN A 86 5.76 12.87 -7.98
N GLU A 87 4.66 12.87 -7.21
CA GLU A 87 4.58 12.17 -5.94
C GLU A 87 4.73 10.66 -6.12
N ILE A 88 3.89 10.00 -6.92
CA ILE A 88 3.99 8.53 -7.08
C ILE A 88 5.38 8.10 -7.63
N LYS A 89 5.98 8.92 -8.49
CA LYS A 89 7.31 8.63 -9.04
C LYS A 89 8.41 8.68 -7.98
N SER A 90 8.31 9.54 -6.97
CA SER A 90 9.32 9.62 -5.90
C SER A 90 9.35 8.36 -5.03
N TYR A 91 8.20 7.67 -4.90
CA TYR A 91 8.06 6.39 -4.21
C TYR A 91 8.31 5.15 -5.09
N GLY A 92 8.56 5.34 -6.39
CA GLY A 92 8.71 4.24 -7.35
C GLY A 92 7.39 3.54 -7.68
N VAL A 93 6.27 4.21 -7.43
CA VAL A 93 4.91 3.75 -7.72
C VAL A 93 4.51 4.18 -9.14
N ALA A 94 3.84 3.27 -9.84
CA ALA A 94 3.24 3.47 -11.14
C ALA A 94 1.71 3.43 -11.02
N VAL A 95 1.05 4.03 -12.01
CA VAL A 95 -0.39 3.88 -12.24
C VAL A 95 -0.60 3.04 -13.49
N SER A 96 -1.42 1.99 -13.38
CA SER A 96 -1.99 1.23 -14.51
C SER A 96 -3.42 0.89 -14.16
N ASP A 97 -4.34 1.08 -15.11
CA ASP A 97 -5.76 0.68 -14.95
C ASP A 97 -6.42 1.22 -13.66
N ASP A 98 -6.06 2.45 -13.28
CA ASP A 98 -6.52 3.11 -12.05
C ASP A 98 -6.02 2.49 -10.74
N GLU A 99 -5.07 1.57 -10.79
CA GLU A 99 -4.38 1.02 -9.63
C GLU A 99 -3.03 1.72 -9.40
N LEU A 100 -2.73 2.01 -8.13
CA LEU A 100 -1.36 2.30 -7.71
C LEU A 100 -0.64 0.97 -7.53
N SER A 101 0.56 0.86 -8.09
CA SER A 101 1.37 -0.32 -7.92
C SER A 101 2.86 -0.09 -8.01
N LEU A 102 3.62 -1.00 -7.40
CA LEU A 102 5.05 -1.10 -7.61
C LEU A 102 5.42 -2.57 -7.85
N THR A 103 6.55 -2.80 -8.51
CA THR A 103 7.10 -4.14 -8.70
C THR A 103 8.46 -4.24 -8.04
N THR A 104 8.67 -5.30 -7.28
CA THR A 104 9.92 -5.53 -6.55
C THR A 104 10.27 -7.02 -6.53
N SER A 105 11.45 -7.39 -6.03
CA SER A 105 11.77 -8.78 -5.72
C SER A 105 11.14 -9.20 -4.40
N ILE A 106 10.90 -10.50 -4.20
CA ILE A 106 10.34 -11.00 -2.94
C ILE A 106 11.19 -10.61 -1.72
N ASN A 107 12.52 -10.58 -1.85
CA ASN A 107 13.44 -10.21 -0.77
C ASN A 107 13.30 -8.75 -0.33
N ASN A 108 12.83 -7.89 -1.24
CA ASN A 108 12.62 -6.47 -0.99
C ASN A 108 11.17 -6.16 -0.58
N PHE A 109 10.30 -7.17 -0.47
CA PHE A 109 8.91 -7.01 -0.04
C PHE A 109 8.75 -6.17 1.24
N PRO A 110 9.50 -6.45 2.34
CA PRO A 110 9.28 -5.73 3.59
C PRO A 110 9.47 -4.23 3.43
N GLU A 111 10.53 -3.81 2.75
CA GLU A 111 10.80 -2.38 2.50
C GLU A 111 9.80 -1.79 1.50
N ALA A 112 9.49 -2.52 0.43
CA ALA A 112 8.64 -2.03 -0.64
C ALA A 112 7.19 -1.77 -0.17
N LYS A 113 6.68 -2.56 0.79
CA LYS A 113 5.35 -2.34 1.40
C LYS A 113 5.24 -0.99 2.15
N HIS A 114 6.35 -0.39 2.54
CA HIS A 114 6.39 0.89 3.26
C HIS A 114 6.58 2.12 2.35
N ARG A 115 6.64 1.93 1.03
CA ARG A 115 6.75 3.01 0.03
C ARG A 115 5.37 3.36 -0.50
#